data_AF-A0A2V9C122-F1
#
_entry.id   AF-A0A2V9C122-F1
#
_cell.length_a   1.000
_cell.length_b   1.000
_cell.length_c   1.000
_cell.angle_alpha   90.00
_cell.angle_beta   90.00
_cell.angle_gamma   90.00
#
_symmetry.space_group_name_H-M   'P 1'
#
loop_
_entity.id
_entity.type
_entity.pdbx_description
1 polymer ?
#
loop_
_entity_poly.entity_id
_entity_poly.type
_entity_poly.pdbx_seq_one_letter_code
_entity_poly.pdbx_strand_id
1 'polypeptide(L)'
;DFSGLLQKVKNVRADIFLADAHLQDYITMHRQYTQTGMYHQMLSYGARGPERDARKAMGDATNYIFAGIWWSKDLPYPQAKRFVEDYKTFTGREPDSWYPATAYDATRALGAAIEKAGSLNRTAIRDALRATELKDSLLPGQVLRFGKNGQVNTPFVIVQNKPDGKTDIIYPQDAATGQAIAPKPK
;
A
#
# COMPACT_ATOMS: atom_id res chain seq x y z
N ASP A 1 -1.87 -24.85 3.08
CA ASP A 1 -0.48 -25.34 3.21
C ASP A 1 0.27 -24.99 1.92
N PHE A 2 1.46 -24.38 2.02
CA PHE A 2 2.28 -23.95 0.88
C PHE A 2 3.61 -24.71 0.78
N SER A 3 3.87 -25.70 1.63
CA SER A 3 5.16 -26.39 1.72
C SER A 3 5.65 -26.95 0.38
N GLY A 4 4.75 -27.58 -0.40
CA GLY A 4 5.08 -28.10 -1.74
C GLY A 4 5.42 -27.01 -2.77
N LEU A 5 4.78 -25.84 -2.70
CA LEU A 5 5.08 -24.70 -3.55
C LEU A 5 6.43 -24.06 -3.15
N LEU A 6 6.63 -23.85 -1.84
CA LEU A 6 7.87 -23.30 -1.30
C LEU A 6 9.08 -24.20 -1.59
N GLN A 7 8.91 -25.52 -1.62
CA GLN A 7 9.98 -26.44 -2.04
C GLN A 7 10.40 -26.22 -3.50
N LYS A 8 9.45 -25.98 -4.41
CA LYS A 8 9.77 -25.63 -5.80
C LYS A 8 10.52 -24.29 -5.87
N VAL A 9 10.08 -23.30 -5.11
CA VAL A 9 10.76 -21.99 -5.01
C VAL A 9 12.19 -22.13 -4.47
N LYS A 10 12.38 -22.92 -3.40
CA LYS A 10 13.71 -23.18 -2.83
C LYS A 10 14.66 -23.81 -3.85
N ASN A 11 14.16 -24.69 -4.71
CA ASN A 11 14.96 -25.39 -5.70
C ASN A 11 15.43 -24.50 -6.86
N VAL A 12 14.69 -23.44 -7.22
CA VAL A 12 15.09 -22.52 -8.30
C VAL A 12 16.15 -21.50 -7.89
N ARG A 13 16.43 -21.36 -6.58
CA ARG A 13 17.47 -20.47 -6.04
C ARG A 13 17.36 -19.02 -6.55
N ALA A 14 16.14 -18.50 -6.60
CA ALA A 14 15.89 -17.11 -6.99
C ALA A 14 16.48 -16.13 -5.97
N ASP A 15 16.87 -14.94 -6.43
CA ASP A 15 17.33 -13.87 -5.54
C ASP A 15 16.19 -13.13 -4.85
N ILE A 16 15.01 -13.09 -5.47
CA ILE A 16 13.85 -12.32 -5.02
C ILE A 16 12.64 -13.24 -4.90
N PHE A 17 11.96 -13.16 -3.76
CA PHE A 17 10.68 -13.83 -3.52
C PHE A 17 9.53 -12.82 -3.65
N LEU A 18 8.64 -13.03 -4.62
CA LEU A 18 7.42 -12.25 -4.76
C LEU A 18 6.22 -13.18 -4.72
N ALA A 19 5.28 -12.89 -3.84
CA ALA A 19 3.98 -13.56 -3.78
C ALA A 19 2.87 -12.51 -3.75
N ASP A 20 1.76 -12.79 -4.43
CA ASP A 20 0.50 -12.10 -4.16
C ASP A 20 -0.38 -13.01 -3.32
N ALA A 21 -0.93 -12.48 -2.23
CA ALA A 21 -1.61 -13.27 -1.23
C ALA A 21 -2.63 -12.44 -0.46
N HIS A 22 -3.69 -13.11 0.00
CA HIS A 22 -4.53 -12.56 1.07
C HIS A 22 -3.78 -12.62 2.40
N LEU A 23 -4.19 -11.81 3.38
CA LEU A 23 -3.49 -11.68 4.67
C LEU A 23 -3.24 -13.05 5.35
N GLN A 24 -4.24 -13.94 5.39
CA GLN A 24 -4.10 -15.24 6.03
C GLN A 24 -3.14 -16.18 5.28
N ASP A 25 -3.13 -16.11 3.96
CA ASP A 25 -2.21 -16.85 3.11
C ASP A 25 -0.78 -16.34 3.27
N TYR A 26 -0.59 -15.03 3.30
CA TYR A 26 0.70 -14.39 3.61
C TYR A 26 1.23 -14.88 4.96
N ILE A 27 0.43 -14.81 6.04
CA ILE A 27 0.87 -15.24 7.37
C ILE A 27 1.27 -16.72 7.36
N THR A 28 0.44 -17.58 6.77
CA THR A 28 0.72 -19.01 6.69
C THR A 28 1.96 -19.32 5.86
N MET A 29 2.06 -18.73 4.67
CA MET A 29 3.17 -18.93 3.73
C MET A 29 4.48 -18.42 4.30
N HIS A 30 4.49 -17.23 4.92
CA HIS A 30 5.69 -16.65 5.48
C HIS A 30 6.19 -17.41 6.72
N ARG A 31 5.28 -17.95 7.53
CA ARG A 31 5.65 -18.86 8.62
C ARG A 31 6.35 -20.12 8.11
N GLN A 32 5.82 -20.75 7.06
CA GLN A 32 6.46 -21.92 6.45
C GLN A 32 7.79 -21.58 5.78
N TYR A 33 7.87 -20.43 5.13
CA TYR A 33 9.09 -19.90 4.53
C TYR A 33 10.21 -19.75 5.57
N THR A 34 9.91 -19.15 6.72
CA THR A 34 10.90 -18.96 7.80
C THR A 34 11.25 -20.27 8.49
N GLN A 35 10.28 -21.13 8.79
CA GLN A 35 10.50 -22.46 9.40
C GLN A 35 11.39 -23.38 8.56
N THR A 36 11.38 -23.23 7.23
CA THR A 36 12.19 -24.05 6.31
C THR A 36 13.58 -23.43 6.01
N GLY A 37 13.92 -22.34 6.70
CA GLY A 37 15.20 -21.65 6.58
C GLY A 37 15.42 -21.03 5.20
N MET A 38 14.35 -20.71 4.47
CA MET A 38 14.47 -20.09 3.15
C MET A 38 15.01 -18.67 3.27
N TYR A 39 15.85 -18.29 2.30
CA TYR A 39 16.44 -16.96 2.21
C TYR A 39 16.38 -16.46 0.77
N HIS A 40 15.95 -15.21 0.61
CA HIS A 40 15.99 -14.43 -0.61
C HIS A 40 16.50 -13.04 -0.22
N GLN A 41 17.21 -12.38 -1.13
CA GLN A 41 17.78 -11.05 -0.92
C GLN A 41 16.68 -10.01 -0.68
N MET A 42 15.52 -10.18 -1.32
CA MET A 42 14.32 -9.35 -1.16
C MET A 42 13.06 -10.23 -1.11
N LEU A 43 12.06 -9.78 -0.34
CA LEU A 43 10.76 -10.44 -0.24
C LEU A 43 9.62 -9.44 -0.35
N SER A 44 8.53 -9.83 -1.01
CA SER A 44 7.26 -9.11 -0.97
C SER A 44 6.07 -10.06 -1.00
N TYR A 45 5.01 -9.66 -0.31
CA TYR A 45 3.68 -10.29 -0.34
C TYR A 45 2.64 -9.33 -0.96
N GLY A 46 3.04 -8.63 -2.03
CA GLY A 46 2.25 -7.57 -2.65
C GLY A 46 2.04 -6.40 -1.67
N ALA A 47 0.81 -5.96 -1.52
CA ALA A 47 0.45 -4.87 -0.62
C ALA A 47 0.41 -5.26 0.88
N ARG A 48 0.55 -6.56 1.21
CA ARG A 48 0.32 -7.09 2.56
C ARG A 48 1.47 -6.91 3.54
N GLY A 49 2.68 -6.61 3.04
CA GLY A 49 3.90 -6.51 3.85
C GLY A 49 3.73 -5.73 5.17
N PRO A 50 3.24 -4.48 5.15
CA PRO A 50 3.15 -3.63 6.34
C PRO A 50 1.92 -3.89 7.22
N GLU A 51 1.09 -4.87 6.91
CA GLU A 51 -0.15 -5.07 7.66
C GLU A 51 0.10 -5.38 9.14
N ARG A 52 -0.60 -4.63 10.01
CA ARG A 52 -0.47 -4.70 11.47
C ARG A 52 -0.73 -6.11 12.00
N ASP A 53 -1.71 -6.82 11.45
CA ASP A 53 -2.07 -8.16 11.93
C ASP A 53 -1.01 -9.22 11.56
N ALA A 54 -0.32 -9.06 10.42
CA ALA A 54 0.83 -9.90 10.09
C ALA A 54 1.99 -9.66 11.06
N ARG A 55 2.28 -8.39 11.38
CA ARG A 55 3.30 -8.03 12.39
C ARG A 55 2.94 -8.59 13.76
N LYS A 56 1.68 -8.48 14.19
CA LYS A 56 1.19 -9.08 15.44
C LYS A 56 1.37 -10.59 15.47
N ALA A 57 1.13 -11.27 14.34
CA ALA A 57 1.17 -12.73 14.25
C ALA A 57 2.59 -13.31 14.13
N MET A 58 3.56 -12.54 13.61
CA MET A 58 4.87 -13.07 13.21
C MET A 58 6.06 -12.26 13.74
N GLY A 59 5.85 -11.09 14.36
CA GLY A 59 6.89 -10.26 14.94
C GLY A 59 8.02 -9.96 13.94
N ASP A 60 9.25 -10.19 14.37
CA ASP A 60 10.47 -9.90 13.61
C ASP A 60 10.61 -10.68 12.31
N ALA A 61 9.88 -11.77 12.12
CA ALA A 61 9.84 -12.46 10.82
C ALA A 61 9.36 -11.51 9.71
N THR A 62 8.53 -10.52 10.03
CA THR A 62 8.05 -9.52 9.05
C THR A 62 9.08 -8.48 8.65
N ASN A 63 10.25 -8.42 9.31
CA ASN A 63 11.27 -7.42 9.04
C ASN A 63 11.80 -7.55 7.60
N TYR A 64 12.11 -6.40 7.00
CA TYR A 64 12.66 -6.25 5.65
C TYR A 64 11.74 -6.66 4.48
N ILE A 65 10.48 -7.03 4.74
CA ILE A 65 9.49 -7.28 3.69
C ILE A 65 9.12 -5.96 3.00
N PHE A 66 9.23 -5.95 1.67
CA PHE A 66 8.78 -4.85 0.82
C PHE A 66 7.29 -4.98 0.50
N ALA A 67 6.63 -3.86 0.28
CA ALA A 67 5.28 -3.82 -0.25
C ALA A 67 5.05 -2.61 -1.14
N GLY A 68 4.26 -2.82 -2.21
CA GLY A 68 3.65 -1.73 -2.96
C GLY A 68 2.28 -1.42 -2.39
N ILE A 69 2.07 -0.19 -1.92
CA ILE A 69 0.80 0.28 -1.36
C ILE A 69 0.40 1.61 -2.01
N TRP A 70 -0.87 1.98 -1.90
CA TRP A 70 -1.39 3.20 -2.55
C TRP A 70 -1.17 4.47 -1.74
N TRP A 71 -0.94 4.36 -0.43
CA TRP A 71 -0.80 5.49 0.48
C TRP A 71 -0.10 5.09 1.77
N SER A 72 0.56 6.04 2.44
CA SER A 72 1.06 5.89 3.80
C SER A 72 0.72 7.14 4.61
N LYS A 73 0.42 6.97 5.90
CA LYS A 73 0.21 8.08 6.85
C LYS A 73 1.47 8.94 7.05
N ASP A 74 2.62 8.39 6.68
CA ASP A 74 3.92 9.05 6.78
C ASP A 74 4.29 9.84 5.51
N LEU A 75 3.39 9.91 4.51
CA LEU A 75 3.59 10.79 3.36
C LEU A 75 3.73 12.25 3.82
N PRO A 76 4.67 13.03 3.27
CA PRO A 76 5.01 14.36 3.79
C PRO A 76 3.98 15.45 3.44
N TYR A 77 2.93 15.12 2.70
CA TYR A 77 2.00 16.07 2.11
C TYR A 77 1.09 16.72 3.18
N PRO A 78 0.86 18.04 3.15
CA PRO A 78 0.01 18.73 4.12
C PRO A 78 -1.41 18.14 4.22
N GLN A 79 -2.03 17.81 3.08
CA GLN A 79 -3.35 17.19 3.00
C GLN A 79 -3.38 15.77 3.59
N ALA A 80 -2.28 15.01 3.46
CA ALA A 80 -2.17 13.69 4.08
C ALA A 80 -2.10 13.79 5.61
N LYS A 81 -1.31 14.74 6.13
CA LYS A 81 -1.24 15.03 7.58
C LYS A 81 -2.60 15.46 8.13
N ARG A 82 -3.27 16.38 7.42
CA ARG A 82 -4.60 16.84 7.79
C ARG A 82 -5.61 15.71 7.82
N PHE A 83 -5.60 14.83 6.82
CA PHE A 83 -6.45 13.65 6.80
C PHE A 83 -6.20 12.72 7.99
N VAL A 84 -4.95 12.50 8.40
CA VAL A 84 -4.63 11.68 9.58
C VAL A 84 -5.23 12.28 10.86
N GLU A 85 -5.11 13.60 11.03
CA GLU A 85 -5.68 14.33 12.17
C GLU A 85 -7.21 14.28 12.18
N ASP A 86 -7.85 14.57 11.05
CA ASP A 86 -9.31 14.54 10.90
C ASP A 86 -9.84 13.11 11.12
N TYR A 87 -9.18 12.10 10.58
CA TYR A 87 -9.55 10.69 10.76
C TYR A 87 -9.42 10.27 12.23
N LYS A 88 -8.35 10.69 12.92
CA LYS A 88 -8.17 10.43 14.36
C LYS A 88 -9.23 11.12 15.20
N THR A 89 -9.59 12.36 14.86
CA THR A 89 -10.65 13.12 15.54
C THR A 89 -12.01 12.42 15.36
N PHE A 90 -12.30 11.93 14.15
CA PHE A 90 -13.56 11.27 13.84
C PHE A 90 -13.68 9.86 14.44
N THR A 91 -12.59 9.07 14.43
CA THR A 91 -12.64 7.64 14.77
C THR A 91 -11.99 7.28 16.11
N GLY A 92 -11.25 8.21 16.73
CA GLY A 92 -10.44 7.96 17.92
C GLY A 92 -9.10 7.26 17.67
N ARG A 93 -8.74 6.95 16.41
CA ARG A 93 -7.48 6.28 16.05
C ARG A 93 -6.91 6.77 14.72
N GLU A 94 -5.61 6.63 14.52
CA GLU A 94 -4.99 6.90 13.20
C GLU A 94 -5.42 5.85 12.16
N PRO A 95 -5.36 6.17 10.85
CA PRO A 95 -5.53 5.18 9.80
C PRO A 95 -4.48 4.06 9.95
N ASP A 96 -4.94 2.81 9.98
CA ASP A 96 -4.09 1.62 10.12
C ASP A 96 -3.58 1.06 8.79
N SER A 97 -4.06 1.63 7.68
CA SER A 97 -3.85 1.13 6.32
C SER A 97 -4.15 2.22 5.28
N TRP A 98 -3.92 1.90 4.01
CA TRP A 98 -4.20 2.80 2.88
C TRP A 98 -5.68 2.83 2.47
N TYR A 99 -6.50 1.86 2.90
CA TYR A 99 -7.90 1.77 2.51
C TYR A 99 -8.70 3.05 2.83
N PRO A 100 -8.64 3.62 4.05
CA PRO A 100 -9.39 4.84 4.37
C PRO A 100 -9.04 6.03 3.49
N ALA A 101 -7.75 6.23 3.21
CA ALA A 101 -7.28 7.33 2.36
C ALA A 101 -7.77 7.18 0.91
N THR A 102 -7.71 5.97 0.35
CA THR A 102 -8.22 5.72 -1.01
C THR A 102 -9.73 5.91 -1.12
N ALA A 103 -10.50 5.47 -0.13
CA ALA A 103 -11.95 5.67 -0.09
C ALA A 103 -12.32 7.15 0.05
N TYR A 104 -11.57 7.89 0.87
CA TYR A 104 -11.76 9.32 1.06
C TYR A 104 -11.55 10.11 -0.23
N ASP A 105 -10.44 9.88 -0.93
CA ASP A 105 -10.17 10.56 -2.21
C ASP A 105 -11.12 10.13 -3.32
N ALA A 106 -11.49 8.85 -3.40
CA ALA A 106 -12.50 8.39 -4.35
C ALA A 106 -13.84 9.12 -4.13
N THR A 107 -14.23 9.32 -2.86
CA THR A 107 -15.46 10.05 -2.51
C THR A 107 -15.36 11.53 -2.87
N ARG A 108 -14.20 12.18 -2.61
CA ARG A 108 -13.95 13.58 -3.02
C ARG A 108 -14.04 13.75 -4.54
N ALA A 109 -13.43 12.85 -5.30
CA ALA A 109 -13.49 12.88 -6.75
C ALA A 109 -14.92 12.69 -7.27
N LEU A 110 -15.69 11.78 -6.67
CA LEU A 110 -17.10 11.58 -7.01
C LEU A 110 -17.95 12.82 -6.67
N GLY A 111 -17.76 13.41 -5.49
CA GLY A 111 -18.45 14.64 -5.07
C GLY A 111 -18.23 15.78 -6.06
N ALA A 112 -16.96 16.05 -6.41
CA ALA A 112 -16.60 17.06 -7.40
C ALA A 112 -17.22 16.78 -8.78
N ALA A 113 -17.32 15.51 -9.18
CA ALA A 113 -17.98 15.12 -10.43
C ALA A 113 -19.50 15.36 -10.40
N ILE A 114 -20.16 15.09 -9.27
CA ILE A 114 -21.59 15.34 -9.09
C ILE A 114 -21.88 16.84 -9.16
N GLU A 115 -21.09 17.67 -8.47
CA GLU A 115 -21.19 19.12 -8.52
C GLU A 115 -21.00 19.64 -9.95
N LYS A 116 -19.97 19.16 -10.64
CA LYS A 116 -19.69 19.53 -12.04
C LYS A 116 -20.80 19.11 -13.01
N ALA A 117 -21.44 17.96 -12.77
CA ALA A 117 -22.55 17.48 -13.60
C ALA A 117 -23.84 18.29 -13.40
N GLY A 118 -24.00 19.00 -12.27
CA GLY A 118 -25.18 19.80 -11.95
C GLY A 118 -26.48 18.98 -11.88
N SER A 119 -26.39 17.65 -11.79
CA SER A 119 -27.53 16.74 -11.81
C SER A 119 -27.18 15.39 -11.20
N LEU A 120 -28.21 14.63 -10.82
CA LEU A 120 -28.06 13.24 -10.37
C LEU A 120 -28.15 12.23 -11.52
N ASN A 121 -28.05 12.69 -12.78
CA ASN A 121 -28.06 11.79 -13.92
C ASN A 121 -26.75 10.98 -13.97
N ARG A 122 -26.87 9.65 -13.93
CA ARG A 122 -25.71 8.73 -13.89
C ARG A 122 -24.73 8.95 -15.04
N THR A 123 -25.24 9.18 -16.26
CA THR A 123 -24.39 9.38 -17.44
C THR A 123 -23.63 10.71 -17.34
N ALA A 124 -24.33 11.78 -16.94
CA ALA A 124 -23.71 13.08 -16.73
C ALA A 124 -22.61 13.02 -15.65
N ILE A 125 -22.85 12.35 -14.53
CA ILE A 125 -21.85 12.17 -13.46
C ILE A 125 -20.65 11.37 -13.94
N ARG A 126 -20.87 10.25 -14.66
CA ARG A 126 -19.77 9.44 -15.22
C ARG A 126 -18.89 10.27 -16.15
N ASP A 127 -19.49 11.08 -17.02
CA ASP A 127 -18.78 11.88 -18.00
C ASP A 127 -18.04 13.04 -17.33
N ALA A 128 -18.65 13.67 -16.32
CA ALA A 128 -17.99 14.66 -15.47
C ALA A 128 -16.79 14.05 -14.73
N LEU A 129 -16.95 12.85 -14.15
CA LEU A 129 -15.90 12.14 -13.40
C LEU A 129 -14.66 11.86 -14.25
N ARG A 130 -14.85 11.45 -15.51
CA ARG A 130 -13.74 11.26 -16.46
C ARG A 130 -12.94 12.53 -16.72
N ALA A 131 -13.56 13.70 -16.54
CA ALA A 131 -12.96 15.01 -16.69
C ALA A 131 -12.62 15.68 -15.34
N THR A 132 -12.72 14.96 -14.22
CA THR A 132 -12.38 15.47 -12.89
C THR A 132 -10.89 15.29 -12.63
N GLU A 133 -10.28 16.35 -12.10
CA GLU A 133 -8.92 16.35 -11.57
C GLU A 133 -8.96 16.86 -10.13
N LEU A 134 -8.52 16.03 -9.18
CA LEU A 134 -8.42 16.39 -7.76
C LEU A 134 -6.96 16.73 -7.45
N LYS A 135 -6.66 18.03 -7.29
CA LYS A 135 -5.29 18.57 -7.17
C LYS A 135 -4.63 18.42 -5.80
N ASP A 136 -5.41 18.14 -4.77
CA ASP A 136 -4.94 17.89 -3.39
C ASP A 136 -5.29 16.46 -2.98
N SER A 137 -4.98 15.50 -3.84
CA SER A 137 -5.11 14.08 -3.52
C SER A 137 -4.16 13.72 -2.38
N LEU A 138 -4.62 12.81 -1.51
CA LEU A 138 -3.82 12.18 -0.48
C LEU A 138 -2.76 11.25 -1.08
N LEU A 139 -3.01 10.72 -2.28
CA LEU A 139 -2.16 9.72 -2.94
C LEU A 139 -0.84 10.33 -3.44
N PRO A 140 0.20 9.50 -3.66
CA PRO A 140 1.44 9.94 -4.29
C PRO A 140 1.20 10.75 -5.56
N GLY A 141 2.06 11.74 -5.81
CA GLY A 141 1.89 12.68 -6.91
C GLY A 141 0.80 13.75 -6.70
N GLN A 142 0.05 13.67 -5.59
CA GLN A 142 -0.89 14.69 -5.10
C GLN A 142 -2.03 15.05 -6.05
N VAL A 143 -2.12 14.41 -7.22
CA VAL A 143 -3.18 14.65 -8.21
C VAL A 143 -3.83 13.35 -8.61
N LEU A 144 -5.14 13.23 -8.37
CA LEU A 144 -5.96 12.13 -8.88
C LEU A 144 -6.64 12.57 -10.17
N ARG A 145 -6.36 11.86 -11.27
CA ARG A 145 -6.99 12.05 -12.58
C ARG A 145 -7.20 10.72 -13.29
N PHE A 146 -8.21 10.65 -14.16
CA PHE A 146 -8.50 9.45 -14.94
C PHE A 146 -7.77 9.46 -16.28
N GLY A 147 -7.11 8.36 -16.61
CA GLY A 147 -6.50 8.10 -17.91
C GLY A 147 -7.53 7.70 -18.98
N LYS A 148 -7.06 7.56 -20.22
CA LYS A 148 -7.91 7.20 -21.37
C LYS A 148 -8.66 5.87 -21.19
N ASN A 149 -8.06 4.91 -20.48
CA ASN A 149 -8.65 3.61 -20.16
C ASN A 149 -9.68 3.66 -19.00
N GLY A 150 -9.91 4.84 -18.42
CA GLY A 150 -10.81 5.01 -17.27
C GLY A 150 -10.23 4.59 -15.92
N GLN A 151 -8.93 4.28 -15.85
CA GLN A 151 -8.22 4.04 -14.59
C GLN A 151 -7.59 5.34 -14.08
N VAL A 152 -7.46 5.47 -12.77
CA VAL A 152 -6.71 6.57 -12.16
C VAL A 152 -5.23 6.43 -12.51
N ASN A 153 -4.59 7.54 -12.87
CA ASN A 153 -3.14 7.60 -13.08
C ASN A 153 -2.46 8.26 -11.87
N THR A 154 -2.09 7.45 -10.89
CA THR A 154 -1.37 7.88 -9.67
C THR A 154 -0.18 6.95 -9.42
N PRO A 155 0.99 7.47 -9.01
CA PRO A 155 2.07 6.65 -8.50
C PRO A 155 1.64 5.83 -7.27
N PHE A 156 2.42 4.80 -6.96
CA PHE A 156 2.30 4.02 -5.73
C PHE A 156 3.45 4.35 -4.77
N VAL A 157 3.28 3.95 -3.51
CA VAL A 157 4.33 3.96 -2.49
C VAL A 157 4.97 2.58 -2.43
N ILE A 158 6.31 2.51 -2.44
CA ILE A 158 7.00 1.31 -1.98
C ILE A 158 7.41 1.54 -0.54
N VAL A 159 7.03 0.62 0.33
CA VAL A 159 7.45 0.61 1.73
C VAL A 159 8.29 -0.63 2.03
N GLN A 160 9.10 -0.54 3.08
CA GLN A 160 9.80 -1.68 3.65
C GLN A 160 9.57 -1.74 5.16
N ASN A 161 9.19 -2.91 5.65
CA ASN A 161 9.18 -3.18 7.08
C ASN A 161 10.62 -3.09 7.62
N LYS A 162 10.78 -2.40 8.74
CA LYS A 162 12.02 -2.30 9.50
C LYS A 162 11.87 -3.04 10.84
N PRO A 163 13.00 -3.36 11.49
CA PRO A 163 13.01 -3.73 12.90
C PRO A 163 12.23 -2.74 13.78
N ASP A 164 11.91 -3.16 15.00
CA ASP A 164 11.20 -2.36 16.01
C ASP A 164 9.79 -1.92 15.59
N GLY A 165 9.19 -2.63 14.62
CA GLY A 165 7.84 -2.37 14.14
C GLY A 165 7.70 -1.16 13.21
N LYS A 166 8.81 -0.49 12.84
CA LYS A 166 8.79 0.67 11.94
C LYS A 166 8.52 0.23 10.49
N THR A 167 7.93 1.12 9.69
CA THR A 167 7.79 0.97 8.23
C THR A 167 8.36 2.21 7.57
N ASP A 168 9.31 2.06 6.66
CA ASP A 168 9.88 3.18 5.91
C ASP A 168 9.26 3.26 4.52
N ILE A 169 8.98 4.48 4.06
CA ILE A 169 8.73 4.77 2.65
C ILE A 169 10.08 4.76 1.95
N ILE A 170 10.20 3.91 0.92
CA ILE A 170 11.39 3.74 0.11
C ILE A 170 11.25 4.49 -1.23
N TYR A 171 10.04 4.55 -1.76
CA TYR A 171 9.71 5.25 -3.00
C TYR A 171 8.30 5.86 -2.90
N PRO A 172 8.04 7.05 -3.47
CA PRO A 172 8.94 7.88 -4.28
C PRO A 172 10.05 8.56 -3.45
N GLN A 173 11.16 8.93 -4.11
CA GLN A 173 12.36 9.45 -3.43
C GLN A 173 12.11 10.75 -2.67
N ASP A 174 11.23 11.62 -3.18
CA ASP A 174 10.81 12.88 -2.57
C ASP A 174 9.91 12.69 -1.34
N ALA A 175 9.39 11.48 -1.12
CA ALA A 175 8.60 11.10 0.05
C ALA A 175 9.27 10.03 0.91
N ALA A 176 10.52 9.64 0.60
CA ALA A 176 11.19 8.56 1.30
C ALA A 176 11.50 8.94 2.76
N THR A 177 11.20 8.02 3.68
CA THR A 177 11.47 8.17 5.12
C THR A 177 12.63 7.28 5.59
N GLY A 178 13.18 6.47 4.67
CA GLY A 178 14.36 5.65 4.89
C GLY A 178 14.88 5.03 3.59
N GLN A 179 16.00 4.33 3.66
CA GLN A 179 16.61 3.63 2.52
C GLN A 179 16.21 2.17 2.47
N ALA A 180 16.15 1.59 1.27
CA ALA A 180 15.95 0.15 1.11
C ALA A 180 17.12 -0.62 1.74
N ILE A 181 16.82 -1.72 2.45
CA ILE A 181 17.83 -2.69 2.87
C ILE A 181 17.65 -3.93 2.01
N ALA A 182 18.54 -4.10 1.03
CA ALA A 182 18.63 -5.24 0.12
C ALA A 182 20.12 -5.44 -0.26
N PRO A 183 20.70 -6.64 -0.11
CA PRO A 183 20.08 -7.85 0.43
C PRO A 183 19.70 -7.68 1.91
N LYS A 184 18.58 -8.29 2.34
CA LYS A 184 18.20 -8.29 3.75
C LYS A 184 19.25 -9.04 4.59
N PRO A 185 19.43 -8.68 5.88
CA PRO A 185 20.23 -9.47 6.81
C PRO A 185 19.76 -10.93 6.85
N LYS A 186 20.70 -11.84 7.13
CA LYS A 186 20.41 -13.26 7.36
C LYS A 186 19.78 -13.46 8.73
#